data_AF-A0A7K3ZRI4-F1
#
_entry.id   AF-A0A7K3ZRI4-F1
#
_cell.length_a   1.000
_cell.length_b   1.000
_cell.length_c   1.000
_cell.angle_alpha   90.00
_cell.angle_beta   90.00
_cell.angle_gamma   90.00
#
_symmetry.space_group_name_H-M   'P 1'
#
loop_
_entity.id
_entity.type
_entity.pdbx_description
1 polymer ?
#
loop_
_entity_poly.entity_id
_entity_poly.type
_entity_poly.pdbx_seq_one_letter_code
_entity_poly.pdbx_strand_id
1 'polypeptide(L)'
;MSGKLKKAISKRAIVIVLAILLVLTGINTYLILDGIQGSYGTNAVDYDFVLTQNSGYKLKNMLTGYVSDQAKDASTALNTALSEGNSVYLNSGTYDLTSDVYVSNKMNAKIVGDSATINGNGHKIVIYGDNYTISQYASISGLTLINGTIRVENSLGTTITNSKFIDSTVALEFANTDTWSEFNKVENCQFINNTQGIVFRSPLNKNPAVSNATGSYASSQIERTTFNIRDNSVGIVVEEAAQFSDSQLQNVRFWMGENEHTNQTAIYVDGAMDQTLLFGVVFESFTSTPNDIYAIDIGPNCDPAPTIDSGVSFLGEWTARIHNPYGEHLRSTSSTFKREVTVPVGLNGQFGELKTIDVHPLTIGSFTPTITVSGSFSHNETVTVRIRVEYIDNVISAPVTRVFNGGGTVALSTDELLTLFPSQSIIWSVLIDAKTDASSTDAAVAVSGYGTTA
;
A
#
# COMPACT_ATOMS: atom_id res chain seq x y z
N MET A 1 31.41 68.60 -42.79
CA MET A 1 30.40 67.58 -43.20
C MET A 1 29.08 67.91 -42.51
N SER A 2 28.07 68.40 -43.25
CA SER A 2 26.91 69.11 -42.68
C SER A 2 25.99 68.18 -41.87
N GLY A 3 25.35 68.72 -40.81
CA GLY A 3 24.51 67.96 -39.87
C GLY A 3 23.34 67.21 -40.51
N LYS A 4 22.93 67.56 -41.73
CA LYS A 4 21.91 66.83 -42.50
C LYS A 4 22.42 65.47 -43.00
N LEU A 5 23.69 65.35 -43.37
CA LEU A 5 24.29 64.11 -43.87
C LEU A 5 24.49 63.08 -42.72
N LYS A 6 24.90 63.55 -41.53
CA LYS A 6 24.98 62.71 -40.31
C LYS A 6 23.60 62.15 -39.90
N LYS A 7 22.54 62.96 -39.96
CA LYS A 7 21.16 62.53 -39.65
C LYS A 7 20.59 61.53 -40.66
N ALA A 8 20.95 61.66 -41.95
CA ALA A 8 20.51 60.73 -42.98
C ALA A 8 21.21 59.36 -42.87
N ILE A 9 22.52 59.35 -42.56
CA ILE A 9 23.29 58.12 -42.33
C ILE A 9 22.80 57.44 -41.04
N SER A 10 22.52 58.18 -39.97
CA SER A 10 22.02 57.59 -38.72
C SER A 10 20.63 56.97 -38.89
N LYS A 11 19.73 57.59 -39.66
CA LYS A 11 18.41 57.00 -39.96
C LYS A 11 18.53 55.71 -40.78
N ARG A 12 19.41 55.68 -41.78
CA ARG A 12 19.64 54.46 -42.58
C ARG A 12 20.28 53.35 -41.74
N ALA A 13 21.22 53.70 -40.86
CA ALA A 13 21.82 52.74 -39.93
C ALA A 13 20.78 52.16 -38.96
N ILE A 14 19.89 52.98 -38.40
CA ILE A 14 18.80 52.52 -37.52
C ILE A 14 17.84 51.59 -38.27
N VAL A 15 17.48 51.91 -39.51
CA VAL A 15 16.61 51.04 -40.33
C VAL A 15 17.28 49.70 -40.62
N ILE A 16 18.58 49.69 -40.92
CA ILE A 16 19.34 48.45 -41.14
C ILE A 16 19.40 47.62 -39.85
N VAL A 17 19.67 48.24 -38.71
CA VAL A 17 19.68 47.55 -37.40
C VAL A 17 18.31 46.97 -37.06
N LEU A 18 17.23 47.73 -37.31
CA LEU A 18 15.87 47.24 -37.10
C LEU A 18 15.51 46.08 -38.04
N ALA A 19 15.93 46.13 -39.31
CA ALA A 19 15.71 45.03 -40.24
C ALA A 19 16.47 43.76 -39.82
N ILE A 20 17.72 43.90 -39.38
CA ILE A 20 18.53 42.78 -38.86
C ILE A 20 17.88 42.20 -37.60
N LEU A 21 17.43 43.04 -36.67
CA LEU A 21 16.70 42.59 -35.48
C LEU A 21 15.41 41.87 -35.86
N LEU A 22 14.65 42.35 -36.84
CA LEU A 22 13.42 41.70 -37.27
C LEU A 22 13.68 40.32 -37.89
N VAL A 23 14.74 40.19 -38.69
CA VAL A 23 15.18 38.91 -39.26
C VAL A 23 15.68 37.96 -38.17
N LEU A 24 16.47 38.44 -37.20
CA LEU A 24 16.91 37.64 -36.07
C LEU A 24 15.74 37.19 -35.19
N THR A 25 14.74 38.05 -34.96
CA THR A 25 13.52 37.67 -34.24
C THR A 25 12.70 36.65 -35.04
N GLY A 26 12.62 36.80 -36.37
CA GLY A 26 11.98 35.82 -37.25
C GLY A 26 12.68 34.46 -37.23
N ILE A 27 14.02 34.44 -37.29
CA ILE A 27 14.84 33.23 -37.19
C ILE A 27 14.72 32.62 -35.78
N ASN A 28 14.77 33.41 -34.72
CA ASN A 28 14.61 32.91 -33.35
C ASN A 28 13.19 32.38 -33.11
N THR A 29 12.16 33.04 -33.65
CA THR A 29 10.78 32.56 -33.57
C THR A 29 10.61 31.28 -34.37
N TYR A 30 11.23 31.19 -35.55
CA TYR A 30 11.28 29.96 -36.33
C TYR A 30 12.03 28.85 -35.59
N LEU A 31 13.18 29.11 -34.98
CA LEU A 31 13.95 28.14 -34.19
C LEU A 31 13.23 27.74 -32.89
N ILE A 32 12.44 28.63 -32.29
CA ILE A 32 11.59 28.30 -31.15
C ILE A 32 10.39 27.46 -31.60
N LEU A 33 9.76 27.77 -32.74
CA LEU A 33 8.65 26.99 -33.29
C LEU A 33 9.11 25.62 -33.82
N ASP A 34 10.27 25.56 -34.48
CA ASP A 34 10.95 24.35 -34.93
C ASP A 34 11.51 23.57 -33.74
N GLY A 35 11.95 24.26 -32.69
CA GLY A 35 12.30 23.68 -31.39
C GLY A 35 11.08 23.15 -30.64
N ILE A 36 9.89 23.73 -30.79
CA ILE A 36 8.63 23.23 -30.24
C ILE A 36 8.09 22.06 -31.08
N GLN A 37 8.31 22.06 -32.40
CA GLN A 37 8.03 20.89 -33.26
C GLN A 37 9.07 19.77 -33.11
N GLY A 38 10.30 20.11 -32.71
CA GLY A 38 11.40 19.19 -32.40
C GLY A 38 11.45 18.75 -30.93
N SER A 39 10.69 19.40 -30.03
CA SER A 39 10.58 19.06 -28.60
C SER A 39 9.72 17.80 -28.35
N TYR A 40 9.35 17.06 -29.40
CA TYR A 40 8.78 15.71 -29.29
C TYR A 40 9.83 14.61 -29.05
N GLY A 41 11.11 14.95 -28.86
CA GLY A 41 12.14 13.99 -28.48
C GLY A 41 13.07 14.62 -27.47
N THR A 42 13.10 14.13 -26.22
CA THR A 42 14.31 13.44 -25.76
C THR A 42 14.07 12.22 -24.85
N ASN A 43 12.82 11.77 -24.62
CA ASN A 43 12.56 10.50 -23.91
C ASN A 43 11.99 9.38 -24.81
N ALA A 44 11.63 9.68 -26.07
CA ALA A 44 10.89 8.78 -26.95
C ALA A 44 11.75 7.86 -27.85
N VAL A 45 13.08 7.92 -27.77
CA VAL A 45 13.97 7.16 -28.67
C VAL A 45 13.95 5.64 -28.38
N ASP A 46 13.42 5.24 -27.23
CA ASP A 46 13.41 3.84 -26.75
C ASP A 46 12.06 3.11 -26.89
N TYR A 47 11.09 3.67 -27.62
CA TYR A 47 9.76 3.08 -27.80
C TYR A 47 9.44 2.82 -29.28
N ASP A 48 8.75 1.72 -29.57
CA ASP A 48 8.34 1.35 -30.94
C ASP A 48 7.27 2.33 -31.47
N PHE A 49 6.39 2.78 -30.57
CA PHE A 49 5.29 3.67 -30.89
C PHE A 49 5.14 4.83 -29.90
N VAL A 50 4.71 5.98 -30.43
CA VAL A 50 4.28 7.14 -29.64
C VAL A 50 2.82 7.44 -29.99
N LEU A 51 1.96 7.45 -28.96
CA LEU A 51 0.56 7.80 -29.05
C LEU A 51 0.34 9.21 -28.50
N THR A 52 -0.36 10.05 -29.26
CA THR A 52 -0.71 11.42 -28.87
C THR A 52 -2.19 11.67 -29.09
N GLN A 53 -2.87 12.22 -28.08
CA GLN A 53 -4.23 12.72 -28.21
C GLN A 53 -4.22 14.18 -28.72
N ASN A 54 -4.90 14.43 -29.83
CA ASN A 54 -5.18 15.75 -30.41
C ASN A 54 -6.68 15.84 -30.75
N SER A 55 -7.07 16.32 -31.94
CA SER A 55 -8.43 16.25 -32.48
C SER A 55 -8.91 14.81 -32.81
N GLY A 56 -8.25 13.81 -32.22
CA GLY A 56 -8.27 12.38 -32.52
C GLY A 56 -6.99 11.74 -31.97
N TYR A 57 -6.76 10.45 -32.23
CA TYR A 57 -5.56 9.76 -31.75
C TYR A 57 -4.54 9.63 -32.88
N LYS A 58 -3.30 10.03 -32.63
CA LYS A 58 -2.19 9.91 -33.58
C LYS A 58 -1.18 8.91 -33.08
N LEU A 59 -1.00 7.83 -33.83
CA LEU A 59 -0.05 6.78 -33.52
C LEU A 59 1.14 6.88 -34.49
N LYS A 60 2.30 7.25 -33.96
CA LYS A 60 3.55 7.35 -34.71
C LYS A 60 4.39 6.10 -34.48
N ASN A 61 4.74 5.41 -35.56
CA ASN A 61 5.75 4.36 -35.54
C ASN A 61 7.15 5.00 -35.54
N MET A 62 7.97 4.70 -34.54
CA MET A 62 9.26 5.37 -34.34
C MET A 62 10.37 4.82 -35.23
N LEU A 63 10.23 3.60 -35.75
CA LEU A 63 11.16 3.02 -36.71
C LEU A 63 11.01 3.64 -38.10
N THR A 64 9.78 3.82 -38.56
CA THR A 64 9.47 4.29 -39.93
C THR A 64 9.17 5.79 -40.00
N GLY A 65 8.83 6.41 -38.87
CA GLY A 65 8.32 7.78 -38.80
C GLY A 65 6.88 7.94 -39.30
N TYR A 66 6.23 6.86 -39.75
CA TYR A 66 4.86 6.89 -40.24
C TYR A 66 3.89 7.25 -39.11
N VAL A 67 2.94 8.14 -39.41
CA VAL A 67 1.88 8.56 -38.48
C VAL A 67 0.55 8.11 -39.03
N SER A 68 -0.15 7.27 -38.27
CA SER A 68 -1.52 6.86 -38.56
C SER A 68 -2.51 7.68 -37.72
N ASP A 69 -3.56 8.19 -38.38
CA ASP A 69 -4.71 8.78 -37.70
C ASP A 69 -5.66 7.65 -37.27
N GLN A 70 -5.81 7.47 -35.97
CA GLN A 70 -6.67 6.47 -35.34
C GLN A 70 -7.99 7.16 -34.98
N ALA A 71 -8.92 7.13 -35.92
CA ALA A 71 -10.04 8.08 -35.98
C ALA A 71 -11.19 7.88 -34.97
N LYS A 72 -11.12 6.90 -34.05
CA LYS A 72 -12.26 6.58 -33.15
C LYS A 72 -11.94 6.51 -31.67
N ASP A 73 -10.95 5.73 -31.24
CA ASP A 73 -10.69 5.50 -29.81
C ASP A 73 -9.22 5.15 -29.52
N ALA A 74 -8.83 5.30 -28.26
CA ALA A 74 -7.48 4.97 -27.83
C ALA A 74 -7.23 3.46 -27.82
N SER A 75 -8.28 2.65 -27.61
CA SER A 75 -8.20 1.19 -27.63
C SER A 75 -7.66 0.65 -28.95
N THR A 76 -8.16 1.14 -30.08
CA THR A 76 -7.71 0.74 -31.42
C THR A 76 -6.25 1.11 -31.65
N ALA A 77 -5.86 2.32 -31.24
CA ALA A 77 -4.48 2.79 -31.38
C ALA A 77 -3.50 1.94 -30.55
N LEU A 78 -3.85 1.66 -29.29
CA LEU A 78 -3.02 0.85 -28.40
C LEU A 78 -2.93 -0.61 -28.88
N ASN A 79 -4.05 -1.22 -29.27
CA ASN A 79 -4.05 -2.58 -29.80
C ASN A 79 -3.22 -2.68 -31.09
N THR A 80 -3.30 -1.68 -31.98
CA THR A 80 -2.45 -1.63 -33.19
C THR A 80 -0.97 -1.59 -32.80
N ALA A 81 -0.59 -0.63 -31.94
CA ALA A 81 0.79 -0.46 -31.47
C ALA A 81 1.34 -1.73 -30.82
N LEU A 82 0.55 -2.36 -29.97
CA LEU A 82 0.94 -3.56 -29.24
C LEU A 82 0.91 -4.79 -30.14
N SER A 83 0.10 -4.86 -31.19
CA SER A 83 0.17 -5.97 -32.16
C SER A 83 1.45 -5.92 -33.01
N GLU A 84 1.91 -4.72 -33.36
CA GLU A 84 3.05 -4.50 -34.27
C GLU A 84 4.39 -4.32 -33.56
N GLY A 85 4.38 -3.87 -32.30
CA GLY A 85 5.58 -3.58 -31.51
C GLY A 85 5.44 -4.07 -30.07
N ASN A 86 6.46 -3.86 -29.25
CA ASN A 86 6.47 -4.26 -27.84
C ASN A 86 6.30 -3.05 -26.92
N SER A 87 6.55 -1.83 -27.38
CA SER A 87 6.63 -0.67 -26.51
C SER A 87 5.86 0.53 -27.06
N VAL A 88 5.00 1.12 -26.23
CA VAL A 88 4.21 2.30 -26.54
C VAL A 88 4.38 3.38 -25.47
N TYR A 89 4.66 4.59 -25.92
CA TYR A 89 4.72 5.80 -25.09
C TYR A 89 3.49 6.67 -25.33
N LEU A 90 2.81 7.06 -24.27
CA LEU A 90 1.65 7.94 -24.31
C LEU A 90 2.10 9.34 -23.86
N ASN A 91 2.01 10.30 -24.79
CA ASN A 91 2.16 11.70 -24.43
C ASN A 91 1.08 12.12 -23.43
N SER A 92 1.32 13.21 -22.70
CA SER A 92 0.28 13.81 -21.86
C SER A 92 -1.00 14.06 -22.66
N GLY A 93 -2.14 13.70 -22.09
CA GLY A 93 -3.44 13.74 -22.74
C GLY A 93 -4.43 12.79 -22.09
N THR A 94 -5.67 12.82 -22.57
CA THR A 94 -6.74 11.93 -22.13
C THR A 94 -7.09 10.93 -23.22
N TYR A 95 -7.13 9.66 -22.84
CA TYR A 95 -7.29 8.52 -23.75
C TYR A 95 -8.50 7.69 -23.32
N ASP A 96 -9.56 7.74 -24.12
CA ASP A 96 -10.78 7.00 -23.84
C ASP A 96 -10.72 5.60 -24.44
N LEU A 97 -10.91 4.58 -23.59
CA LEU A 97 -11.09 3.21 -24.02
C LEU A 97 -12.56 2.95 -24.35
N THR A 98 -12.80 2.23 -25.44
CA THR A 98 -14.11 1.72 -25.89
C THR A 98 -14.13 0.19 -26.04
N SER A 99 -12.96 -0.42 -25.87
CA SER A 99 -12.75 -1.86 -25.77
C SER A 99 -11.51 -2.12 -24.93
N ASP A 100 -11.32 -3.38 -24.53
CA ASP A 100 -10.10 -3.81 -23.86
C ASP A 100 -8.87 -3.65 -24.77
N VAL A 101 -7.72 -3.46 -24.14
CA VAL A 101 -6.39 -3.38 -24.75
C VAL A 101 -5.60 -4.61 -24.36
N TYR A 102 -5.01 -5.30 -25.33
CA TYR A 102 -4.33 -6.57 -25.12
C TYR A 102 -2.84 -6.49 -25.38
N VAL A 103 -2.05 -6.96 -24.41
CA VAL A 103 -0.63 -7.26 -24.52
C VAL A 103 -0.49 -8.78 -24.50
N SER A 104 -0.69 -9.41 -25.66
CA SER A 104 -0.76 -10.87 -25.79
C SER A 104 0.59 -11.48 -26.16
N ASN A 105 1.03 -12.48 -25.39
CA ASN A 105 2.20 -13.32 -25.67
C ASN A 105 3.48 -12.53 -25.95
N LYS A 106 3.76 -11.53 -25.10
CA LYS A 106 4.93 -10.66 -25.25
C LYS A 106 5.88 -10.72 -24.08
N MET A 107 7.17 -10.71 -24.43
CA MET A 107 8.24 -10.46 -23.48
C MET A 107 8.68 -9.00 -23.54
N ASN A 108 8.93 -8.39 -22.38
CA ASN A 108 9.42 -7.02 -22.24
C ASN A 108 8.49 -5.95 -22.87
N ALA A 109 7.18 -6.22 -22.89
CA ALA A 109 6.22 -5.24 -23.39
C ALA A 109 6.15 -4.02 -22.46
N LYS A 110 5.98 -2.81 -23.01
CA LYS A 110 5.97 -1.56 -22.24
C LYS A 110 4.80 -0.67 -22.64
N ILE A 111 4.07 -0.16 -21.64
CA ILE A 111 3.12 0.94 -21.81
C ILE A 111 3.53 2.02 -20.81
N VAL A 112 4.01 3.16 -21.31
CA VAL A 112 4.53 4.25 -20.46
C VAL A 112 3.78 5.53 -20.75
N GLY A 113 3.25 6.16 -19.72
CA GLY A 113 2.60 7.47 -19.80
C GLY A 113 3.47 8.59 -19.26
N ASP A 114 3.37 9.75 -19.90
CA ASP A 114 3.92 11.01 -19.41
C ASP A 114 2.77 11.89 -18.90
N SER A 115 2.31 11.61 -17.69
CA SER A 115 1.09 12.20 -17.13
C SER A 115 -0.14 11.92 -18.01
N ALA A 116 -0.15 10.79 -18.71
CA ALA A 116 -1.27 10.35 -19.53
C ALA A 116 -2.41 9.85 -18.64
N THR A 117 -3.64 10.28 -18.96
CA THR A 117 -4.85 9.80 -18.31
C THR A 117 -5.59 8.86 -19.25
N ILE A 118 -5.84 7.63 -18.81
CA ILE A 118 -6.69 6.67 -19.52
C ILE A 118 -8.04 6.63 -18.81
N ASN A 119 -9.10 7.02 -19.52
CA ASN A 119 -10.47 6.76 -19.09
C ASN A 119 -10.83 5.35 -19.55
N GLY A 120 -10.81 4.41 -18.61
CA GLY A 120 -11.08 3.00 -18.87
C GLY A 120 -12.53 2.74 -19.28
N ASN A 121 -13.49 3.54 -18.81
CA ASN A 121 -14.93 3.34 -19.07
C ASN A 121 -15.42 1.90 -18.80
N GLY A 122 -14.84 1.23 -17.80
CA GLY A 122 -15.10 -0.17 -17.46
C GLY A 122 -14.26 -1.20 -18.24
N HIS A 123 -13.41 -0.76 -19.17
CA HIS A 123 -12.53 -1.61 -19.96
C HIS A 123 -11.17 -1.85 -19.27
N LYS A 124 -10.45 -2.85 -19.79
CA LYS A 124 -9.21 -3.36 -19.21
C LYS A 124 -8.01 -3.16 -20.11
N ILE A 125 -6.84 -3.03 -19.50
CA ILE A 125 -5.56 -3.33 -20.13
C ILE A 125 -5.16 -4.72 -19.63
N VAL A 126 -5.11 -5.69 -20.54
CA VAL A 126 -4.89 -7.10 -20.24
C VAL A 126 -3.50 -7.52 -20.71
N ILE A 127 -2.63 -7.84 -19.77
CA ILE A 127 -1.36 -8.53 -20.04
C ILE A 127 -1.67 -10.02 -19.96
N TYR A 128 -1.50 -10.73 -21.07
CA TYR A 128 -1.94 -12.12 -21.20
C TYR A 128 -0.88 -12.99 -21.89
N GLY A 129 -0.67 -14.19 -21.36
CA GLY A 129 0.06 -15.26 -22.02
C GLY A 129 -0.78 -16.53 -22.17
N ASP A 130 -0.63 -17.26 -23.28
CA ASP A 130 -1.09 -18.66 -23.35
C ASP A 130 -0.32 -19.53 -22.34
N ASN A 131 0.88 -19.10 -21.97
CA ASN A 131 1.58 -19.54 -20.78
C ASN A 131 2.57 -18.46 -20.30
N TYR A 132 3.02 -18.64 -19.07
CA TYR A 132 3.97 -17.76 -18.40
C TYR A 132 5.34 -17.63 -19.12
N THR A 133 5.74 -18.59 -19.96
CA THR A 133 7.06 -18.53 -20.64
C THR A 133 7.09 -17.56 -21.82
N ILE A 134 5.92 -17.21 -22.37
CA ILE A 134 5.82 -16.31 -23.53
C ILE A 134 5.23 -14.93 -23.18
N SER A 135 4.70 -14.76 -21.97
CA SER A 135 4.35 -13.46 -21.38
C SER A 135 5.24 -13.19 -20.16
N GLN A 136 6.24 -12.33 -20.32
CA GLN A 136 7.21 -12.04 -19.26
C GLN A 136 7.65 -10.58 -19.25
N TYR A 137 7.93 -10.05 -18.06
CA TYR A 137 8.60 -8.75 -17.87
C TYR A 137 7.86 -7.57 -18.51
N ALA A 138 6.53 -7.64 -18.58
CA ALA A 138 5.73 -6.52 -19.02
C ALA A 138 5.87 -5.36 -18.01
N SER A 139 5.87 -4.13 -18.48
CA SER A 139 5.99 -2.93 -17.65
C SER A 139 4.90 -1.93 -18.02
N ILE A 140 4.11 -1.51 -17.04
CA ILE A 140 3.16 -0.41 -17.17
C ILE A 140 3.56 0.69 -16.19
N SER A 141 3.71 1.94 -16.66
CA SER A 141 4.08 3.03 -15.76
C SER A 141 3.59 4.42 -16.17
N GLY A 142 3.51 5.33 -15.20
CA GLY A 142 3.25 6.75 -15.44
C GLY A 142 1.82 7.08 -15.89
N LEU A 143 0.86 6.21 -15.60
CA LEU A 143 -0.54 6.36 -16.02
C LEU A 143 -1.43 6.80 -14.87
N THR A 144 -2.43 7.63 -15.17
CA THR A 144 -3.65 7.74 -14.35
C THR A 144 -4.75 6.95 -15.04
N LEU A 145 -5.24 5.87 -14.44
CA LEU A 145 -6.33 5.04 -14.94
C LEU A 145 -7.60 5.33 -14.14
N ILE A 146 -8.63 5.84 -14.81
CA ILE A 146 -9.93 6.17 -14.22
C ILE A 146 -10.97 5.14 -14.69
N ASN A 147 -11.72 4.55 -13.76
CA ASN A 147 -12.75 3.55 -14.05
C ASN A 147 -12.26 2.49 -15.04
N GLY A 148 -11.11 1.89 -14.77
CA GLY A 148 -10.48 0.90 -15.63
C GLY A 148 -9.64 -0.08 -14.82
N THR A 149 -9.33 -1.22 -15.42
CA THR A 149 -8.58 -2.28 -14.74
C THR A 149 -7.30 -2.60 -15.48
N ILE A 150 -6.19 -2.78 -14.77
CA ILE A 150 -5.06 -3.55 -15.29
C ILE A 150 -5.24 -4.99 -14.83
N ARG A 151 -5.21 -5.92 -15.79
CA ARG A 151 -5.35 -7.36 -15.53
C ARG A 151 -4.09 -8.07 -16.00
N VAL A 152 -3.49 -8.87 -15.11
CA VAL A 152 -2.32 -9.70 -15.41
C VAL A 152 -2.74 -11.16 -15.39
N GLU A 153 -2.61 -11.82 -16.52
CA GLU A 153 -3.00 -13.22 -16.71
C GLU A 153 -1.81 -14.04 -17.22
N ASN A 154 -1.51 -15.13 -16.50
CA ASN A 154 -0.50 -16.12 -16.91
C ASN A 154 0.84 -15.47 -17.30
N SER A 155 1.34 -14.54 -16.49
CA SER A 155 2.52 -13.71 -16.83
C SER A 155 3.49 -13.63 -15.66
N LEU A 156 4.80 -13.73 -15.95
CA LEU A 156 5.84 -13.56 -14.93
C LEU A 156 6.45 -12.17 -14.95
N GLY A 157 6.82 -11.66 -13.78
CA GLY A 157 7.68 -10.48 -13.69
C GLY A 157 7.03 -9.19 -14.15
N THR A 158 5.70 -9.11 -14.17
CA THR A 158 5.02 -7.88 -14.58
C THR A 158 5.25 -6.79 -13.54
N THR A 159 5.67 -5.62 -14.00
CA THR A 159 5.95 -4.45 -13.15
C THR A 159 4.95 -3.34 -13.45
N ILE A 160 4.27 -2.83 -12.43
CA ILE A 160 3.35 -1.70 -12.51
C ILE A 160 3.88 -0.62 -11.57
N THR A 161 4.28 0.53 -12.13
CA THR A 161 4.93 1.58 -11.33
C THR A 161 4.35 2.97 -11.56
N ASN A 162 4.50 3.87 -10.58
CA ASN A 162 4.24 5.31 -10.74
C ASN A 162 2.85 5.62 -11.34
N SER A 163 1.83 4.83 -10.96
CA SER A 163 0.51 4.88 -11.58
C SER A 163 -0.59 5.13 -10.55
N LYS A 164 -1.66 5.79 -10.98
CA LYS A 164 -2.84 6.08 -10.16
C LYS A 164 -4.05 5.32 -10.69
N PHE A 165 -4.81 4.72 -9.80
CA PHE A 165 -6.05 4.01 -10.11
C PHE A 165 -7.20 4.67 -9.36
N ILE A 166 -8.19 5.16 -10.09
CA ILE A 166 -9.24 6.03 -9.55
C ILE A 166 -10.61 5.47 -9.92
N ASP A 167 -11.54 5.42 -8.96
CA ASP A 167 -12.96 5.11 -9.15
C ASP A 167 -13.23 3.82 -9.94
N SER A 168 -12.42 2.79 -9.73
CA SER A 168 -12.54 1.50 -10.43
C SER A 168 -13.26 0.49 -9.54
N THR A 169 -14.07 -0.39 -10.15
CA THR A 169 -14.63 -1.54 -9.40
C THR A 169 -13.49 -2.46 -8.96
N VAL A 170 -12.56 -2.75 -9.87
CA VAL A 170 -11.32 -3.47 -9.58
C VAL A 170 -10.21 -2.70 -10.29
N ALA A 171 -9.25 -2.15 -9.56
CA ALA A 171 -8.19 -1.35 -10.16
C ALA A 171 -7.07 -2.20 -10.77
N LEU A 172 -6.60 -3.20 -10.03
CA LEU A 172 -5.60 -4.16 -10.46
C LEU A 172 -6.03 -5.58 -10.09
N GLU A 173 -6.01 -6.50 -11.04
CA GLU A 173 -6.25 -7.92 -10.77
C GLU A 173 -5.20 -8.83 -11.38
N PHE A 174 -4.79 -9.83 -10.60
CA PHE A 174 -3.96 -10.94 -11.05
C PHE A 174 -4.84 -12.19 -11.16
N ALA A 175 -4.85 -12.83 -12.32
CA ALA A 175 -5.75 -13.96 -12.60
C ALA A 175 -5.01 -15.10 -13.29
N ASN A 176 -4.95 -16.24 -12.61
CA ASN A 176 -4.35 -17.45 -13.16
C ASN A 176 -5.44 -18.26 -13.88
N THR A 177 -5.44 -18.21 -15.22
CA THR A 177 -6.47 -18.85 -16.05
C THR A 177 -6.03 -20.23 -16.53
N ASP A 178 -4.80 -20.34 -17.04
CA ASP A 178 -4.23 -21.57 -17.58
C ASP A 178 -2.86 -21.92 -16.96
N THR A 179 -2.12 -20.90 -16.51
CA THR A 179 -0.88 -21.05 -15.75
C THR A 179 -0.86 -20.07 -14.57
N TRP A 180 0.25 -20.00 -13.84
CA TRP A 180 0.41 -19.07 -12.73
C TRP A 180 1.08 -17.75 -13.14
N SER A 181 1.03 -16.76 -12.25
CA SER A 181 1.60 -15.42 -12.42
C SER A 181 2.41 -15.03 -11.19
N GLU A 182 3.74 -15.05 -11.26
CA GLU A 182 4.65 -14.85 -10.12
C GLU A 182 5.67 -13.73 -10.40
N PHE A 183 6.41 -13.34 -9.35
CA PHE A 183 7.49 -12.35 -9.43
C PHE A 183 7.02 -10.95 -9.83
N ASN A 184 5.75 -10.62 -9.58
CA ASN A 184 5.18 -9.35 -9.99
C ASN A 184 5.58 -8.23 -9.03
N LYS A 185 5.66 -7.00 -9.55
CA LYS A 185 5.96 -5.81 -8.74
C LYS A 185 4.94 -4.71 -8.96
N VAL A 186 4.39 -4.19 -7.87
CA VAL A 186 3.56 -2.97 -7.85
C VAL A 186 4.26 -1.94 -6.98
N GLU A 187 4.65 -0.79 -7.54
CA GLU A 187 5.52 0.16 -6.84
C GLU A 187 5.13 1.62 -7.08
N ASN A 188 5.12 2.43 -6.02
CA ASN A 188 4.82 3.86 -6.09
C ASN A 188 3.46 4.14 -6.77
N CYS A 189 2.46 3.31 -6.43
CA CYS A 189 1.12 3.42 -6.96
C CYS A 189 0.15 4.07 -5.96
N GLN A 190 -0.93 4.65 -6.47
CA GLN A 190 -2.01 5.21 -5.66
C GLN A 190 -3.35 4.61 -6.08
N PHE A 191 -4.09 4.06 -5.13
CA PHE A 191 -5.43 3.53 -5.31
C PHE A 191 -6.41 4.45 -4.58
N ILE A 192 -7.32 5.09 -5.31
CA ILE A 192 -8.21 6.13 -4.80
C ILE A 192 -9.65 5.73 -5.12
N ASN A 193 -10.49 5.58 -4.10
CA ASN A 193 -11.94 5.35 -4.23
C ASN A 193 -12.34 4.10 -5.02
N ASN A 194 -11.47 3.09 -5.07
CA ASN A 194 -11.78 1.83 -5.73
C ASN A 194 -12.71 0.96 -4.84
N THR A 195 -13.54 0.11 -5.45
CA THR A 195 -14.26 -0.94 -4.68
C THR A 195 -13.27 -1.99 -4.21
N GLN A 196 -12.38 -2.43 -5.10
CA GLN A 196 -11.26 -3.32 -4.81
C GLN A 196 -9.98 -2.73 -5.42
N GLY A 197 -8.95 -2.50 -4.60
CA GLY A 197 -7.67 -1.95 -5.07
C GLY A 197 -6.87 -2.97 -5.87
N ILE A 198 -6.32 -3.97 -5.17
CA ILE A 198 -5.59 -5.10 -5.78
C ILE A 198 -6.33 -6.40 -5.44
N VAL A 199 -6.56 -7.26 -6.44
CA VAL A 199 -7.20 -8.56 -6.25
C VAL A 199 -6.33 -9.69 -6.79
N PHE A 200 -6.06 -10.66 -5.94
CA PHE A 200 -5.50 -11.96 -6.31
C PHE A 200 -6.64 -12.96 -6.42
N ARG A 201 -6.95 -13.36 -7.66
CA ARG A 201 -8.14 -14.15 -7.96
C ARG A 201 -7.95 -15.63 -7.64
N SER A 202 -9.05 -16.32 -7.32
CA SER A 202 -9.06 -17.78 -7.36
C SER A 202 -8.68 -18.27 -8.77
N PRO A 203 -7.90 -19.37 -8.90
CA PRO A 203 -7.60 -19.93 -10.22
C PRO A 203 -8.88 -20.41 -10.92
N LEU A 204 -9.10 -19.98 -12.17
CA LEU A 204 -10.38 -20.18 -12.86
C LEU A 204 -10.61 -21.63 -13.31
N ASN A 205 -9.55 -22.39 -13.57
CA ASN A 205 -9.65 -23.72 -14.14
C ASN A 205 -9.00 -24.76 -13.20
N LYS A 206 -9.81 -25.29 -12.26
CA LYS A 206 -9.36 -26.28 -11.25
C LYS A 206 -9.21 -27.71 -11.83
N ASN A 207 -9.31 -27.91 -13.15
CA ASN A 207 -9.17 -29.23 -13.77
C ASN A 207 -7.71 -29.49 -14.19
N PRO A 208 -6.93 -30.28 -13.42
CA PRO A 208 -5.51 -30.52 -13.71
C PRO A 208 -5.27 -31.32 -15.00
N ALA A 209 -6.32 -31.88 -15.62
CA ALA A 209 -6.20 -32.54 -16.91
C ALA A 209 -6.17 -31.55 -18.10
N VAL A 210 -6.53 -30.28 -17.87
CA VAL A 210 -6.70 -29.26 -18.93
C VAL A 210 -5.92 -27.98 -18.64
N SER A 211 -5.66 -27.67 -17.36
CA SER A 211 -4.97 -26.46 -16.93
C SER A 211 -3.95 -26.78 -15.85
N ASN A 212 -2.82 -26.07 -15.88
CA ASN A 212 -1.82 -26.07 -14.82
C ASN A 212 -1.92 -24.81 -13.95
N ALA A 213 -3.06 -24.10 -14.00
CA ALA A 213 -3.31 -22.93 -13.18
C ALA A 213 -3.27 -23.31 -11.70
N THR A 214 -2.37 -22.68 -10.96
CA THR A 214 -2.32 -22.74 -9.51
C THR A 214 -2.84 -21.43 -8.95
N GLY A 215 -3.10 -21.39 -7.64
CA GLY A 215 -3.37 -20.14 -6.93
C GLY A 215 -2.14 -19.24 -6.76
N SER A 216 -0.97 -19.65 -7.25
CA SER A 216 0.28 -18.98 -6.90
C SER A 216 0.42 -17.60 -7.53
N TYR A 217 0.65 -16.63 -6.66
CA TYR A 217 1.13 -15.28 -6.96
C TYR A 217 2.46 -14.99 -6.28
N ALA A 218 3.23 -16.05 -6.01
CA ALA A 218 4.38 -16.03 -5.14
C ALA A 218 5.52 -15.11 -5.58
N SER A 219 6.40 -14.79 -4.62
CA SER A 219 7.59 -13.96 -4.83
C SER A 219 7.29 -12.56 -5.41
N SER A 220 6.09 -12.05 -5.14
CA SER A 220 5.64 -10.76 -5.63
C SER A 220 5.86 -9.65 -4.59
N GLN A 221 5.89 -8.39 -5.02
CA GLN A 221 6.18 -7.24 -4.17
C GLN A 221 5.17 -6.12 -4.41
N ILE A 222 4.64 -5.56 -3.32
CA ILE A 222 3.84 -4.34 -3.31
C ILE A 222 4.58 -3.33 -2.44
N GLU A 223 5.09 -2.26 -3.04
CA GLU A 223 6.03 -1.33 -2.39
C GLU A 223 5.60 0.14 -2.55
N ARG A 224 5.79 0.96 -1.50
CA ARG A 224 5.58 2.43 -1.55
C ARG A 224 4.22 2.84 -2.12
N THR A 225 3.18 2.08 -1.80
CA THR A 225 1.85 2.23 -2.42
C THR A 225 0.84 2.74 -1.40
N THR A 226 -0.11 3.57 -1.84
CA THR A 226 -1.14 4.13 -0.95
C THR A 226 -2.55 3.77 -1.40
N PHE A 227 -3.42 3.47 -0.45
CA PHE A 227 -4.84 3.19 -0.66
C PHE A 227 -5.68 4.20 0.10
N ASN A 228 -6.54 4.96 -0.59
CA ASN A 228 -7.66 5.69 0.02
C ASN A 228 -8.94 4.87 -0.20
N ILE A 229 -9.45 4.29 0.88
CA ILE A 229 -10.56 3.34 0.88
C ILE A 229 -11.87 4.08 1.17
N ARG A 230 -12.89 3.83 0.34
CA ARG A 230 -14.25 4.35 0.50
C ARG A 230 -15.18 3.33 1.14
N ASP A 231 -16.43 3.71 1.43
CA ASP A 231 -17.45 2.80 1.95
C ASP A 231 -17.60 1.52 1.12
N ASN A 232 -17.75 0.38 1.83
CA ASN A 232 -17.98 -0.95 1.25
C ASN A 232 -16.87 -1.39 0.28
N SER A 233 -15.61 -1.09 0.62
CA SER A 233 -14.45 -1.36 -0.23
C SER A 233 -13.34 -2.10 0.50
N VAL A 234 -12.50 -2.77 -0.30
CA VAL A 234 -11.30 -3.47 0.17
C VAL A 234 -10.05 -2.98 -0.55
N GLY A 235 -8.97 -2.71 0.18
CA GLY A 235 -7.69 -2.31 -0.40
C GLY A 235 -7.04 -3.45 -1.20
N ILE A 236 -6.74 -4.56 -0.52
CA ILE A 236 -6.16 -5.78 -1.10
C ILE A 236 -7.05 -6.98 -0.77
N VAL A 237 -7.34 -7.80 -1.76
CA VAL A 237 -8.17 -9.01 -1.64
C VAL A 237 -7.34 -10.21 -2.08
N VAL A 238 -7.25 -11.22 -1.21
CA VAL A 238 -6.75 -12.56 -1.55
C VAL A 238 -7.93 -13.52 -1.47
N GLU A 239 -8.48 -13.92 -2.62
CA GLU A 239 -9.64 -14.80 -2.71
C GLU A 239 -9.31 -16.25 -2.26
N GLU A 240 -10.36 -17.04 -2.00
CA GLU A 240 -10.23 -18.48 -1.73
C GLU A 240 -9.28 -19.15 -2.75
N ALA A 241 -8.37 -19.99 -2.24
CA ALA A 241 -7.39 -20.72 -3.06
C ALA A 241 -6.39 -19.86 -3.85
N ALA A 242 -6.40 -18.53 -3.73
CA ALA A 242 -5.29 -17.67 -4.16
C ALA A 242 -4.18 -17.69 -3.11
N GLN A 243 -2.92 -17.58 -3.55
CA GLN A 243 -1.73 -17.67 -2.71
C GLN A 243 -0.77 -16.53 -3.04
N PHE A 244 -0.91 -15.41 -2.32
CA PHE A 244 0.08 -14.35 -2.35
C PHE A 244 1.18 -14.68 -1.34
N SER A 245 1.99 -15.69 -1.66
CA SER A 245 2.98 -16.31 -0.75
C SER A 245 4.41 -15.88 -1.06
N ASP A 246 5.34 -16.07 -0.14
CA ASP A 246 6.77 -15.69 -0.28
C ASP A 246 6.94 -14.24 -0.76
N SER A 247 5.99 -13.38 -0.41
CA SER A 247 5.81 -12.05 -1.00
C SER A 247 6.00 -10.95 0.02
N GLN A 248 5.98 -9.69 -0.41
CA GLN A 248 6.24 -8.56 0.48
C GLN A 248 5.25 -7.42 0.25
N LEU A 249 4.71 -6.88 1.34
CA LEU A 249 4.06 -5.58 1.41
C LEU A 249 5.01 -4.64 2.16
N GLN A 250 5.61 -3.68 1.47
CA GLN A 250 6.64 -2.81 2.03
C GLN A 250 6.29 -1.33 1.90
N ASN A 251 6.32 -0.60 3.02
CA ASN A 251 6.05 0.86 3.04
C ASN A 251 4.70 1.21 2.37
N VAL A 252 3.68 0.39 2.61
CA VAL A 252 2.32 0.57 2.09
C VAL A 252 1.48 1.33 3.11
N ARG A 253 0.62 2.26 2.67
CA ARG A 253 -0.28 2.99 3.56
C ARG A 253 -1.74 2.83 3.16
N PHE A 254 -2.59 2.56 4.13
CA PHE A 254 -4.04 2.49 3.99
C PHE A 254 -4.68 3.62 4.78
N TRP A 255 -5.52 4.41 4.12
CA TRP A 255 -6.33 5.48 4.69
C TRP A 255 -7.80 5.07 4.66
N MET A 256 -8.40 5.05 5.85
CA MET A 256 -9.72 4.48 6.10
C MET A 256 -10.53 5.39 7.04
N GLY A 257 -11.85 5.28 7.02
CA GLY A 257 -12.74 6.03 7.91
C GLY A 257 -12.74 7.55 7.68
N GLU A 258 -12.19 8.03 6.56
CA GLU A 258 -12.24 9.44 6.19
C GLU A 258 -13.72 9.87 6.05
N ASN A 259 -14.09 11.02 6.60
CA ASN A 259 -15.48 11.51 6.63
C ASN A 259 -16.49 10.55 7.28
N GLU A 260 -16.07 9.78 8.29
CA GLU A 260 -16.92 8.81 9.01
C GLU A 260 -17.46 7.68 8.12
N HIS A 261 -16.72 7.35 7.04
CA HIS A 261 -16.99 6.17 6.23
C HIS A 261 -16.83 4.86 7.04
N THR A 262 -17.54 3.82 6.64
CA THR A 262 -17.70 2.52 7.35
C THR A 262 -17.62 1.33 6.39
N ASN A 263 -17.60 0.11 6.92
CA ASN A 263 -17.51 -1.13 6.14
C ASN A 263 -16.31 -1.13 5.18
N GLN A 264 -15.12 -0.97 5.76
CA GLN A 264 -13.87 -0.84 5.04
C GLN A 264 -12.87 -1.88 5.54
N THR A 265 -12.19 -2.54 4.61
CA THR A 265 -11.12 -3.47 4.95
C THR A 265 -9.84 -3.12 4.20
N ALA A 266 -8.71 -2.97 4.88
CA ALA A 266 -7.45 -2.72 4.16
C ALA A 266 -6.97 -4.00 3.44
N ILE A 267 -6.89 -5.13 4.14
CA ILE A 267 -6.50 -6.42 3.57
C ILE A 267 -7.54 -7.48 3.98
N TYR A 268 -8.20 -8.09 2.99
CA TYR A 268 -9.07 -9.25 3.21
C TYR A 268 -8.37 -10.51 2.70
N VAL A 269 -8.27 -11.53 3.56
CA VAL A 269 -7.54 -12.77 3.26
C VAL A 269 -8.46 -13.96 3.44
N ASP A 270 -8.98 -14.50 2.34
CA ASP A 270 -9.70 -15.78 2.31
C ASP A 270 -8.85 -16.89 1.66
N GLY A 271 -7.76 -16.53 0.97
CA GLY A 271 -6.74 -17.48 0.51
C GLY A 271 -5.55 -17.56 1.45
N ALA A 272 -4.34 -17.66 0.90
CA ALA A 272 -3.11 -17.77 1.66
C ALA A 272 -2.19 -16.56 1.45
N MET A 273 -1.51 -16.16 2.52
CA MET A 273 -0.39 -15.24 2.52
C MET A 273 0.83 -15.87 3.21
N ASP A 274 1.13 -17.15 2.90
CA ASP A 274 2.25 -17.87 3.53
C ASP A 274 3.59 -17.23 3.26
N GLN A 275 4.39 -17.07 4.31
CA GLN A 275 5.69 -16.40 4.27
C GLN A 275 5.65 -14.99 3.67
N THR A 276 4.46 -14.38 3.61
CA THR A 276 4.33 -13.00 3.14
C THR A 276 4.55 -12.03 4.27
N LEU A 277 5.47 -11.10 4.04
CA LEU A 277 5.94 -10.16 5.04
C LEU A 277 5.27 -8.79 4.88
N LEU A 278 4.68 -8.29 5.96
CA LEU A 278 4.21 -6.91 6.06
C LEU A 278 5.27 -6.10 6.81
N PHE A 279 5.94 -5.18 6.12
CA PHE A 279 7.04 -4.40 6.68
C PHE A 279 6.84 -2.90 6.41
N GLY A 280 6.86 -2.08 7.48
CA GLY A 280 6.59 -0.64 7.35
C GLY A 280 5.18 -0.29 6.85
N VAL A 281 4.20 -1.19 7.03
CA VAL A 281 2.81 -0.98 6.58
C VAL A 281 2.06 -0.11 7.59
N VAL A 282 1.42 0.96 7.14
CA VAL A 282 0.66 1.87 8.00
C VAL A 282 -0.83 1.75 7.68
N PHE A 283 -1.61 1.30 8.66
CA PHE A 283 -3.05 1.34 8.63
C PHE A 283 -3.52 2.54 9.46
N GLU A 284 -4.32 3.43 8.87
CA GLU A 284 -4.77 4.64 9.54
C GLU A 284 -6.27 4.85 9.33
N SER A 285 -6.98 4.93 10.45
CA SER A 285 -8.41 5.18 10.53
C SER A 285 -8.65 6.61 11.04
N PHE A 286 -9.54 7.34 10.37
CA PHE A 286 -9.88 8.74 10.70
C PHE A 286 -11.26 8.91 11.35
N THR A 287 -12.02 7.82 11.53
CA THR A 287 -13.34 7.86 12.17
C THR A 287 -13.23 7.88 13.70
N SER A 288 -14.16 8.57 14.35
CA SER A 288 -14.31 8.57 15.81
C SER A 288 -15.22 7.46 16.33
N THR A 289 -16.00 6.82 15.45
CA THR A 289 -16.96 5.77 15.78
C THR A 289 -16.86 4.62 14.77
N PRO A 290 -15.82 3.78 14.86
CA PRO A 290 -15.55 2.76 13.86
C PRO A 290 -16.65 1.70 13.80
N ASN A 291 -17.17 1.47 12.59
CA ASN A 291 -18.16 0.43 12.31
C ASN A 291 -17.72 -0.38 11.08
N ASP A 292 -17.48 -1.67 11.27
CA ASP A 292 -16.90 -2.58 10.28
C ASP A 292 -15.64 -2.01 9.60
N ILE A 293 -14.71 -1.48 10.41
CA ILE A 293 -13.40 -1.02 9.94
C ILE A 293 -12.30 -1.98 10.42
N TYR A 294 -11.70 -2.69 9.47
CA TYR A 294 -10.72 -3.74 9.71
C TYR A 294 -9.42 -3.47 8.95
N ALA A 295 -8.27 -3.46 9.63
CA ALA A 295 -6.99 -3.37 8.91
C ALA A 295 -6.66 -4.72 8.21
N ILE A 296 -6.87 -5.84 8.90
CA ILE A 296 -6.83 -7.17 8.30
C ILE A 296 -8.10 -7.93 8.71
N ASP A 297 -8.81 -8.48 7.73
CA ASP A 297 -9.97 -9.35 7.97
C ASP A 297 -9.66 -10.76 7.44
N ILE A 298 -9.77 -11.74 8.34
CA ILE A 298 -9.43 -13.14 8.07
C ILE A 298 -10.70 -13.88 7.64
N GLY A 299 -10.70 -14.35 6.41
CA GLY A 299 -11.75 -15.17 5.81
C GLY A 299 -11.71 -16.63 6.28
N PRO A 300 -12.81 -17.37 6.07
CA PRO A 300 -12.98 -18.74 6.57
C PRO A 300 -12.00 -19.76 5.95
N ASN A 301 -11.44 -19.48 4.77
CA ASN A 301 -10.51 -20.39 4.11
C ASN A 301 -9.04 -19.93 4.25
N CYS A 302 -8.79 -18.94 5.11
CA CYS A 302 -7.44 -18.42 5.33
C CYS A 302 -6.54 -19.48 5.96
N ASP A 303 -5.50 -19.88 5.24
CA ASP A 303 -4.41 -20.72 5.76
C ASP A 303 -3.16 -20.59 4.87
N PRO A 304 -2.08 -19.95 5.34
CA PRO A 304 -1.94 -19.16 6.56
C PRO A 304 -2.11 -17.66 6.34
N ALA A 305 -2.33 -16.94 7.44
CA ALA A 305 -2.34 -15.47 7.50
C ALA A 305 -0.95 -14.85 7.24
N PRO A 306 -0.87 -13.55 6.87
CA PRO A 306 0.42 -12.87 6.65
C PRO A 306 1.27 -12.76 7.92
N THR A 307 2.59 -12.65 7.74
CA THR A 307 3.55 -12.37 8.82
C THR A 307 3.72 -10.85 8.99
N ILE A 308 3.51 -10.38 10.22
CA ILE A 308 3.67 -8.96 10.58
C ILE A 308 5.11 -8.72 11.02
N ASP A 309 5.78 -7.72 10.43
CA ASP A 309 7.15 -7.33 10.78
C ASP A 309 7.22 -5.89 11.28
N SER A 310 8.43 -5.48 11.60
CA SER A 310 8.79 -4.18 12.09
C SER A 310 8.26 -3.03 11.21
N GLY A 311 7.76 -2.00 11.90
CA GLY A 311 7.22 -0.80 11.29
C GLY A 311 5.75 -0.90 10.88
N VAL A 312 5.07 -2.03 11.13
CA VAL A 312 3.62 -2.11 10.95
C VAL A 312 2.91 -1.29 12.04
N SER A 313 2.02 -0.37 11.66
CA SER A 313 1.34 0.51 12.61
C SER A 313 -0.16 0.60 12.34
N PHE A 314 -0.93 0.73 13.43
CA PHE A 314 -2.37 0.93 13.41
C PHE A 314 -2.67 2.24 14.14
N LEU A 315 -3.16 3.23 13.39
CA LEU A 315 -3.44 4.59 13.87
C LEU A 315 -4.95 4.84 13.86
N GLY A 316 -5.44 5.59 14.85
CA GLY A 316 -6.87 5.89 15.00
C GLY A 316 -7.69 4.76 15.62
N GLU A 317 -9.01 4.89 15.53
CA GLU A 317 -9.98 3.97 16.13
C GLU A 317 -10.40 2.86 15.14
N TRP A 318 -10.56 1.64 15.63
CA TRP A 318 -10.82 0.45 14.80
C TRP A 318 -11.97 -0.37 15.36
N THR A 319 -12.74 -1.04 14.48
CA THR A 319 -13.64 -2.12 14.93
C THR A 319 -12.78 -3.29 15.40
N ALA A 320 -11.81 -3.68 14.58
CA ALA A 320 -10.66 -4.48 14.99
C ALA A 320 -9.46 -4.15 14.12
N ARG A 321 -8.24 -4.20 14.69
CA ARG A 321 -7.01 -4.09 13.89
C ARG A 321 -6.85 -5.35 13.04
N ILE A 322 -7.06 -6.51 13.65
CA ILE A 322 -7.15 -7.80 12.95
C ILE A 322 -8.43 -8.49 13.41
N HIS A 323 -9.38 -8.67 12.50
CA HIS A 323 -10.59 -9.44 12.75
C HIS A 323 -10.33 -10.91 12.38
N ASN A 324 -10.28 -11.77 13.40
CA ASN A 324 -9.93 -13.19 13.25
C ASN A 324 -10.97 -14.11 13.94
N PRO A 325 -12.19 -14.18 13.41
CA PRO A 325 -13.26 -14.98 14.02
C PRO A 325 -13.04 -16.50 13.89
N TYR A 326 -12.11 -16.93 13.02
CA TYR A 326 -11.81 -18.33 12.75
C TYR A 326 -10.62 -18.87 13.55
N GLY A 327 -9.94 -18.01 14.32
CA GLY A 327 -8.84 -18.41 15.19
C GLY A 327 -7.56 -18.79 14.43
N GLU A 328 -7.33 -18.20 13.26
CA GLU A 328 -6.14 -18.46 12.44
C GLU A 328 -4.87 -18.02 13.18
N HIS A 329 -3.78 -18.75 12.96
CA HIS A 329 -2.53 -18.46 13.65
C HIS A 329 -1.80 -17.26 13.05
N LEU A 330 -1.70 -16.17 13.83
CA LEU A 330 -0.98 -14.95 13.42
C LEU A 330 0.51 -15.05 13.75
N ARG A 331 1.36 -14.74 12.76
CA ARG A 331 2.83 -14.78 12.89
C ARG A 331 3.43 -13.38 12.89
N SER A 332 4.55 -13.19 13.59
CA SER A 332 5.26 -11.91 13.61
C SER A 332 6.77 -12.07 13.88
N THR A 333 7.59 -11.09 13.47
CA THR A 333 9.08 -11.17 13.52
C THR A 333 9.68 -10.28 14.60
N SER A 334 10.47 -10.88 15.49
CA SER A 334 10.77 -10.23 16.76
C SER A 334 11.84 -9.12 16.75
N SER A 335 11.61 -8.03 17.49
CA SER A 335 12.66 -7.11 17.98
C SER A 335 12.75 -7.16 19.52
N THR A 336 13.67 -6.46 20.20
CA THR A 336 13.74 -6.46 21.69
C THR A 336 13.47 -5.08 22.27
N PHE A 337 12.78 -5.00 23.41
CA PHE A 337 12.44 -3.74 24.08
C PHE A 337 12.56 -3.82 25.61
N LYS A 338 12.75 -2.65 26.24
CA LYS A 338 12.61 -2.43 27.68
C LYS A 338 11.74 -1.21 27.92
N ARG A 339 10.73 -1.33 28.78
CA ARG A 339 9.79 -0.26 29.14
C ARG A 339 9.56 -0.23 30.64
N GLU A 340 9.17 0.93 31.15
CA GLU A 340 8.84 1.17 32.55
C GLU A 340 7.74 2.21 32.65
N VAL A 341 6.78 2.00 33.55
CA VAL A 341 5.70 2.93 33.84
C VAL A 341 5.48 3.02 35.35
N THR A 342 5.24 4.25 35.83
CA THR A 342 4.80 4.49 37.21
C THR A 342 3.28 4.39 37.26
N VAL A 343 2.77 3.57 38.18
CA VAL A 343 1.37 3.22 38.31
C VAL A 343 0.79 3.91 39.55
N PRO A 344 -0.22 4.79 39.40
CA PRO A 344 -0.90 5.38 40.53
C PRO A 344 -1.60 4.31 41.39
N VAL A 345 -1.41 4.39 42.71
CA VAL A 345 -2.06 3.49 43.66
C VAL A 345 -3.40 4.11 44.08
N GLY A 346 -4.51 3.45 43.75
CA GLY A 346 -5.83 3.85 44.25
C GLY A 346 -6.01 3.52 45.73
N LEU A 347 -6.91 4.22 46.40
CA LEU A 347 -7.10 4.15 47.86
C LEU A 347 -8.39 3.40 48.23
N ASN A 348 -8.53 2.98 49.49
CA ASN A 348 -9.74 2.36 50.05
C ASN A 348 -10.22 1.13 49.25
N GLY A 349 -9.28 0.31 48.78
CA GLY A 349 -9.55 -0.91 48.02
C GLY A 349 -9.98 -0.68 46.57
N GLN A 350 -9.94 0.56 46.07
CA GLN A 350 -10.24 0.89 44.67
C GLN A 350 -8.97 0.99 43.84
N PHE A 351 -9.01 0.47 42.61
CA PHE A 351 -7.90 0.64 41.66
C PHE A 351 -7.77 2.10 41.24
N GLY A 352 -6.52 2.55 41.13
CA GLY A 352 -6.16 3.87 40.62
C GLY A 352 -6.36 3.98 39.11
N GLU A 353 -5.84 5.06 38.55
CA GLU A 353 -5.84 5.29 37.11
C GLU A 353 -5.10 4.16 36.38
N LEU A 354 -5.71 3.61 35.33
CA LEU A 354 -5.09 2.62 34.45
C LEU A 354 -3.90 3.24 33.73
N LYS A 355 -2.76 2.56 33.76
CA LYS A 355 -1.59 2.89 32.95
C LYS A 355 -1.34 1.81 31.92
N THR A 356 -0.93 2.24 30.75
CA THR A 356 -0.61 1.38 29.62
C THR A 356 0.86 1.49 29.32
N ILE A 357 1.52 0.34 29.15
CA ILE A 357 2.81 0.31 28.44
C ILE A 357 2.47 0.13 26.97
N ASP A 358 2.46 1.26 26.25
CA ASP A 358 2.29 1.27 24.81
C ASP A 358 3.56 0.80 24.12
N VAL A 359 3.41 -0.14 23.19
CA VAL A 359 4.48 -0.61 22.34
C VAL A 359 4.29 -0.07 20.91
N HIS A 360 4.55 1.23 20.76
CA HIS A 360 4.62 1.85 19.44
C HIS A 360 5.77 1.28 18.60
N PRO A 361 5.60 1.08 17.28
CA PRO A 361 4.53 0.36 16.57
C PRO A 361 4.95 -1.11 16.37
N LEU A 362 5.17 -1.83 17.46
CA LEU A 362 5.73 -3.18 17.41
C LEU A 362 5.08 -4.00 18.50
N THR A 363 4.42 -5.08 18.13
CA THR A 363 3.53 -5.78 19.04
C THR A 363 4.32 -6.66 19.99
N ILE A 364 3.95 -6.85 21.26
CA ILE A 364 4.76 -7.68 22.18
C ILE A 364 4.61 -9.16 21.78
N GLY A 365 5.70 -9.78 21.34
CA GLY A 365 5.80 -11.23 21.16
C GLY A 365 6.14 -11.98 22.45
N SER A 366 6.82 -11.32 23.40
CA SER A 366 6.99 -11.80 24.78
C SER A 366 7.27 -10.62 25.71
N PHE A 367 6.79 -10.67 26.95
CA PHE A 367 7.10 -9.68 27.98
C PHE A 367 7.22 -10.35 29.34
N THR A 368 8.29 -10.04 30.06
CA THR A 368 8.47 -10.49 31.45
C THR A 368 8.33 -9.28 32.36
N PRO A 369 7.13 -9.02 32.93
CA PRO A 369 6.92 -7.88 33.81
C PRO A 369 7.65 -8.09 35.13
N THR A 370 8.24 -7.01 35.62
CA THR A 370 8.78 -6.87 36.96
C THR A 370 8.07 -5.73 37.67
N ILE A 371 7.37 -6.05 38.74
CA ILE A 371 6.66 -5.11 39.61
C ILE A 371 7.62 -4.70 40.72
N THR A 372 7.81 -3.41 40.90
CA THR A 372 8.52 -2.81 42.02
C THR A 372 7.55 -1.97 42.83
N VAL A 373 7.40 -2.30 44.11
CA VAL A 373 6.69 -1.48 45.08
C VAL A 373 7.69 -0.91 46.06
N SER A 374 7.63 0.40 46.27
CA SER A 374 8.56 1.14 47.14
C SER A 374 7.79 2.09 48.04
N GLY A 375 8.46 2.71 49.00
CA GLY A 375 7.85 3.64 49.97
C GLY A 375 7.59 3.00 51.33
N SER A 376 6.94 3.79 52.19
CA SER A 376 6.59 3.39 53.56
C SER A 376 5.16 2.86 53.60
N PHE A 377 4.96 1.77 54.34
CA PHE A 377 3.65 1.14 54.50
C PHE A 377 3.13 1.39 55.90
N SER A 378 1.85 1.74 56.00
CA SER A 378 1.13 1.80 57.26
C SER A 378 0.93 0.39 57.85
N HIS A 379 0.61 0.31 59.13
CA HIS A 379 0.37 -0.98 59.78
C HIS A 379 -0.79 -1.74 59.12
N ASN A 380 -0.53 -2.96 58.66
CA ASN A 380 -1.44 -3.82 57.90
C ASN A 380 -1.88 -3.28 56.53
N GLU A 381 -1.17 -2.30 55.99
CA GLU A 381 -1.41 -1.84 54.63
C GLU A 381 -1.00 -2.90 53.60
N THR A 382 -1.86 -3.13 52.61
CA THR A 382 -1.60 -4.04 51.50
C THR A 382 -1.76 -3.33 50.16
N VAL A 383 -0.74 -3.43 49.30
CA VAL A 383 -0.77 -2.93 47.93
C VAL A 383 -1.01 -4.10 46.98
N THR A 384 -2.07 -4.01 46.18
CA THR A 384 -2.44 -4.98 45.15
C THR A 384 -2.20 -4.39 43.78
N VAL A 385 -1.34 -5.02 42.97
CA VAL A 385 -1.05 -4.65 41.59
C VAL A 385 -1.70 -5.67 40.67
N ARG A 386 -2.42 -5.20 39.65
CA ARG A 386 -3.09 -6.03 38.65
C ARG A 386 -2.54 -5.72 37.27
N ILE A 387 -2.16 -6.80 36.57
CA ILE A 387 -1.64 -6.76 35.20
C ILE A 387 -2.62 -7.52 34.30
N ARG A 388 -2.93 -6.94 33.16
CA ARG A 388 -3.68 -7.54 32.04
C ARG A 388 -2.97 -7.26 30.74
N VAL A 389 -3.31 -8.03 29.72
CA VAL A 389 -2.79 -7.86 28.36
C VAL A 389 -3.97 -7.60 27.43
N GLU A 390 -3.82 -6.61 26.55
CA GLU A 390 -4.71 -6.39 25.40
C GLU A 390 -4.04 -7.01 24.18
N TYR A 391 -4.75 -7.84 23.43
CA TYR A 391 -4.26 -8.46 22.20
C TYR A 391 -4.60 -7.61 20.95
N ILE A 392 -3.99 -7.93 19.81
CA ILE A 392 -4.19 -7.21 18.53
C ILE A 392 -5.64 -7.23 18.03
N ASP A 393 -6.43 -8.21 18.47
CA ASP A 393 -7.86 -8.38 18.19
C ASP A 393 -8.78 -7.65 19.19
N ASN A 394 -8.21 -6.78 20.05
CA ASN A 394 -8.87 -6.03 21.12
C ASN A 394 -9.39 -6.88 22.31
N VAL A 395 -9.09 -8.18 22.36
CA VAL A 395 -9.45 -9.02 23.52
C VAL A 395 -8.52 -8.71 24.71
N ILE A 396 -9.08 -8.62 25.92
CA ILE A 396 -8.31 -8.42 27.16
C ILE A 396 -8.19 -9.75 27.92
N SER A 397 -6.96 -10.09 28.32
CA SER A 397 -6.63 -11.31 29.07
C SER A 397 -7.27 -11.36 30.46
N ALA A 398 -7.29 -12.56 31.05
CA ALA A 398 -7.51 -12.70 32.48
C ALA A 398 -6.40 -11.96 33.27
N PRO A 399 -6.73 -11.35 34.43
CA PRO A 399 -5.75 -10.58 35.19
C PRO A 399 -4.84 -11.46 36.04
N VAL A 400 -3.55 -11.10 36.10
CA VAL A 400 -2.64 -11.54 37.16
C VAL A 400 -2.59 -10.48 38.25
N THR A 401 -2.71 -10.90 39.51
CA THR A 401 -2.74 -10.00 40.66
C THR A 401 -1.65 -10.37 41.66
N ARG A 402 -0.85 -9.39 42.08
CA ARG A 402 0.19 -9.53 43.10
C ARG A 402 -0.08 -8.63 44.28
N VAL A 403 0.12 -9.16 45.48
CA VAL A 403 -0.13 -8.45 46.75
C VAL A 403 1.21 -8.25 47.47
N PHE A 404 1.41 -7.04 47.98
CA PHE A 404 2.60 -6.59 48.68
C PHE A 404 2.21 -6.05 50.05
N ASN A 405 2.88 -6.53 51.10
CA ASN A 405 2.71 -6.06 52.48
C ASN A 405 3.91 -5.20 52.93
N GLY A 406 4.65 -4.65 51.96
CA GLY A 406 5.89 -3.92 52.14
C GLY A 406 6.59 -3.68 50.80
N GLY A 407 7.66 -2.89 50.81
CA GLY A 407 8.46 -2.65 49.62
C GLY A 407 9.14 -3.93 49.11
N GLY A 408 9.21 -4.09 47.80
CA GLY A 408 9.81 -5.26 47.17
C GLY A 408 9.72 -5.23 45.65
N THR A 409 10.47 -6.13 45.02
CA THR A 409 10.48 -6.31 43.57
C THR A 409 10.20 -7.77 43.24
N VAL A 410 9.25 -8.03 42.35
CA VAL A 410 8.84 -9.37 41.92
C VAL A 410 8.66 -9.39 40.41
N ALA A 411 9.32 -10.33 39.75
CA ALA A 411 9.03 -10.70 38.36
C ALA A 411 7.87 -11.71 38.33
N LEU A 412 7.02 -11.65 37.30
CA LEU A 412 5.98 -12.67 37.11
C LEU A 412 6.61 -14.04 36.82
N SER A 413 5.97 -15.10 37.32
CA SER A 413 6.39 -16.48 37.05
C SER A 413 5.91 -16.96 35.67
N THR A 414 6.48 -18.07 35.19
CA THR A 414 6.06 -18.68 33.92
C THR A 414 4.57 -19.05 33.91
N ASP A 415 4.01 -19.55 35.01
CA ASP A 415 2.57 -19.90 35.09
C ASP A 415 1.66 -18.66 35.02
N GLU A 416 2.11 -17.55 35.59
CA GLU A 416 1.40 -16.28 35.50
C GLU A 416 1.48 -15.69 34.09
N LEU A 417 2.63 -15.83 33.42
CA LEU A 417 2.78 -15.48 32.02
C LEU A 417 1.84 -16.31 31.13
N LEU A 418 1.74 -17.62 31.36
CA LEU A 418 0.77 -18.48 30.67
C LEU A 418 -0.69 -18.08 30.95
N THR A 419 -0.97 -17.51 32.12
CA THR A 419 -2.30 -16.97 32.43
C THR A 419 -2.58 -15.68 31.65
N LEU A 420 -1.57 -14.82 31.47
CA LEU A 420 -1.68 -13.58 30.70
C LEU A 420 -1.72 -13.79 29.19
N PHE A 421 -1.11 -14.85 28.68
CA PHE A 421 -1.10 -15.18 27.25
C PHE A 421 -1.05 -16.71 27.06
N PRO A 422 -2.21 -17.40 27.12
CA PRO A 422 -2.27 -18.86 27.03
C PRO A 422 -1.99 -19.41 25.61
N SER A 423 -1.93 -18.54 24.61
CA SER A 423 -1.71 -18.84 23.20
C SER A 423 -0.64 -17.92 22.60
N GLN A 424 -0.25 -18.19 21.36
CA GLN A 424 0.69 -17.36 20.58
C GLN A 424 0.02 -16.07 20.05
N SER A 425 -0.86 -15.46 20.84
CA SER A 425 -1.53 -14.21 20.47
C SER A 425 -0.54 -13.05 20.50
N ILE A 426 -0.74 -12.12 19.57
CA ILE A 426 0.08 -10.93 19.41
C ILE A 426 -0.40 -9.87 20.43
N ILE A 427 0.45 -9.48 21.39
CA ILE A 427 0.08 -8.59 22.52
C ILE A 427 0.21 -7.12 22.13
N TRP A 428 -0.91 -6.41 22.02
CA TRP A 428 -0.94 -4.98 21.69
C TRP A 428 -0.46 -4.07 22.81
N SER A 429 -0.94 -4.28 24.04
CA SER A 429 -0.58 -3.41 25.16
C SER A 429 -0.60 -4.16 26.50
N VAL A 430 0.15 -3.65 27.48
CA VAL A 430 0.12 -4.14 28.86
C VAL A 430 -0.61 -3.12 29.73
N LEU A 431 -1.73 -3.56 30.29
CA LEU A 431 -2.66 -2.77 31.09
C LEU A 431 -2.39 -3.00 32.58
N ILE A 432 -2.08 -1.94 33.31
CA ILE A 432 -1.62 -2.03 34.70
C ILE A 432 -2.34 -1.03 35.58
N ASP A 433 -2.91 -1.51 36.69
CA ASP A 433 -3.47 -0.67 37.74
C ASP A 433 -3.11 -1.22 39.14
N ALA A 434 -3.14 -0.35 40.14
CA ALA A 434 -2.81 -0.70 41.51
C ALA A 434 -3.81 -0.11 42.51
N LYS A 435 -3.97 -0.77 43.66
CA LYS A 435 -4.77 -0.31 44.79
C LYS A 435 -4.09 -0.59 46.12
N THR A 436 -4.45 0.16 47.15
CA THR A 436 -4.17 -0.14 48.55
C THR A 436 -5.49 -0.29 49.32
N ASP A 437 -5.51 -1.09 50.37
CA ASP A 437 -6.63 -1.12 51.32
C ASP A 437 -6.65 0.09 52.28
N ALA A 438 -5.55 0.84 52.37
CA ALA A 438 -5.44 2.03 53.20
C ALA A 438 -6.17 3.26 52.62
N SER A 439 -6.54 4.19 53.50
CA SER A 439 -7.15 5.48 53.14
C SER A 439 -6.14 6.52 52.65
N SER A 440 -4.85 6.26 52.81
CA SER A 440 -3.71 7.05 52.34
C SER A 440 -2.50 6.13 52.22
N THR A 441 -1.58 6.42 51.30
CA THR A 441 -0.36 5.62 51.11
C THR A 441 0.80 6.47 50.63
N ASP A 442 2.00 6.13 51.12
CA ASP A 442 3.28 6.59 50.54
C ASP A 442 3.87 5.54 49.59
N ALA A 443 3.16 4.44 49.35
CA ALA A 443 3.62 3.38 48.46
C ALA A 443 3.55 3.84 47.01
N ALA A 444 4.64 3.60 46.28
CA ALA A 444 4.76 3.86 44.86
C ALA A 444 4.95 2.54 44.12
N VAL A 445 4.19 2.35 43.04
CA VAL A 445 4.28 1.18 42.17
C VAL A 445 4.91 1.59 40.84
N ALA A 446 5.94 0.87 40.43
CA ALA A 446 6.50 0.91 39.09
C ALA A 446 6.45 -0.49 38.49
N VAL A 447 6.05 -0.59 37.23
CA VAL A 447 6.11 -1.84 36.48
C VAL A 447 7.04 -1.62 35.30
N SER A 448 8.05 -2.46 35.22
CA SER A 448 8.96 -2.51 34.09
C SER A 448 8.86 -3.86 33.42
N GLY A 449 9.40 -3.97 32.21
CA GLY A 449 9.71 -5.29 31.70
C GLY A 449 10.58 -5.21 30.46
N TYR A 450 11.25 -6.33 30.24
CA TYR A 450 11.97 -6.63 29.03
C TYR A 450 11.12 -7.60 28.22
N GLY A 451 11.12 -7.43 26.91
CA GLY A 451 10.35 -8.26 26.03
C GLY A 451 10.92 -8.28 24.64
N THR A 452 10.37 -9.18 23.84
CA THR A 452 10.50 -9.11 22.40
C THR A 452 9.26 -8.45 21.82
N THR A 453 9.41 -7.43 20.99
CA THR A 453 8.32 -7.05 20.11
C THR A 453 8.28 -8.03 18.94
N ALA A 454 7.33 -7.87 18.05
CA ALA A 454 7.13 -8.59 16.82
C ALA A 454 6.43 -7.67 15.80
#